data_AF-A0A0Q0PH58-F1
#
_entry.id   AF-A0A0Q0PH58-F1
#
_cell.length_a   1.000
_cell.length_b   1.000
_cell.length_c   1.000
_cell.angle_alpha   90.00
_cell.angle_beta   90.00
_cell.angle_gamma   90.00
#
_symmetry.space_group_name_H-M   'P 1'
#
loop_
_entity.id
_entity.type
_entity.pdbx_description
1 polymer ?
#
loop_
_entity_poly.entity_id
_entity_poly.type
_entity_poly.pdbx_seq_one_letter_code
_entity_poly.pdbx_strand_id
1 'polypeptide(L)'
;MKLLLFILTPLCFVISSTVNAIVPNTEYYQSALMHITKLNEQLSKVEIALKTEKNKDIYLQLQTNIQDEIVLIQKRVALYKQIEQQNLIMYSSTHTTK
;
A
#
# COMPACT_ATOMS: atom_id res chain seq x y z
N MET A 1 -16.99 -28.00 -38.83
CA MET A 1 -17.27 -27.42 -37.49
C MET A 1 -16.65 -28.21 -36.34
N LYS A 2 -16.78 -29.54 -36.26
CA LYS A 2 -16.22 -30.35 -35.14
C LYS A 2 -14.70 -30.26 -35.02
N LEU A 3 -13.96 -30.26 -36.13
CA LEU A 3 -12.50 -30.17 -36.14
C LEU A 3 -11.97 -28.84 -35.58
N LEU A 4 -12.68 -27.74 -35.82
CA LEU A 4 -12.31 -26.41 -35.36
C LEU A 4 -12.45 -26.29 -33.83
N LEU A 5 -13.50 -26.91 -33.26
CA LEU A 5 -13.68 -27.04 -31.82
C LEU A 5 -12.57 -27.86 -31.16
N PHE A 6 -12.09 -28.92 -31.81
CA PHE A 6 -10.99 -29.77 -31.30
C PHE A 6 -9.62 -29.06 -31.28
N ILE A 7 -9.42 -28.05 -32.12
CA ILE A 7 -8.18 -27.25 -32.16
C ILE A 7 -8.29 -26.05 -31.20
N LEU A 8 -9.48 -25.46 -31.06
CA LEU A 8 -9.70 -24.28 -30.22
C LEU A 8 -9.62 -24.60 -28.72
N THR A 9 -10.09 -25.78 -28.30
CA THR A 9 -10.11 -26.19 -26.89
C THR A 9 -8.73 -26.34 -26.26
N PRO A 10 -7.74 -27.04 -26.86
CA PRO A 10 -6.40 -27.09 -26.30
C PRO A 10 -5.74 -25.72 -26.35
N LEU A 11 -5.98 -24.93 -27.42
CA LEU A 11 -5.43 -23.59 -27.57
C LEU A 11 -5.85 -22.69 -26.40
N CYS A 12 -7.15 -22.65 -26.06
CA CYS A 12 -7.66 -21.90 -24.89
C CYS A 12 -7.06 -22.36 -23.56
N PHE A 13 -6.73 -23.65 -23.41
CA PHE A 13 -6.14 -24.21 -22.20
C PHE A 13 -4.67 -23.79 -22.00
N VAL A 14 -3.93 -23.58 -23.10
CA VAL A 14 -2.53 -23.10 -23.02
C VAL A 14 -2.46 -21.61 -22.66
N ILE A 15 -3.47 -20.81 -23.05
CA ILE A 15 -3.50 -19.37 -22.73
C ILE A 15 -3.96 -19.10 -21.30
N SER A 16 -4.86 -19.93 -20.74
CA SER A 16 -5.39 -19.69 -19.38
C SER A 16 -4.38 -20.00 -18.26
N SER A 17 -3.42 -20.89 -18.50
CA SER A 17 -2.44 -21.34 -17.50
C SER A 17 -1.35 -20.32 -17.16
N THR A 18 -1.35 -19.15 -17.81
CA THR A 18 -0.36 -18.09 -17.57
C THR A 18 -0.89 -16.89 -16.79
N VAL A 19 -2.17 -16.91 -16.37
CA VAL A 19 -2.75 -15.86 -15.54
C VAL A 19 -2.35 -16.09 -14.09
N ASN A 20 -1.16 -15.66 -13.71
CA ASN A 20 -0.82 -15.46 -12.32
C ASN A 20 -1.74 -14.37 -11.75
N ALA A 21 -2.57 -14.71 -10.77
CA ALA A 21 -3.41 -13.74 -10.09
C ALA A 21 -2.51 -12.67 -9.45
N ILE A 22 -2.52 -11.47 -10.01
CA ILE A 22 -1.83 -10.31 -9.43
C ILE A 22 -2.63 -9.95 -8.17
N VAL A 23 -2.06 -10.21 -6.99
CA VAL A 23 -2.68 -9.80 -5.72
C VAL A 23 -2.10 -8.45 -5.32
N PRO A 24 -2.89 -7.36 -5.42
CA PRO A 24 -2.43 -6.04 -5.01
C PRO A 24 -2.16 -5.99 -3.51
N ASN A 25 -1.25 -5.11 -3.07
CA ASN A 25 -0.90 -4.96 -1.65
C ASN A 25 -1.95 -4.13 -0.86
N THR A 26 -3.23 -4.47 -1.06
CA THR A 26 -4.40 -3.72 -0.61
C THR A 26 -4.45 -3.57 0.91
N GLU A 27 -4.14 -4.63 1.65
CA GLU A 27 -4.14 -4.61 3.13
C GLU A 27 -3.09 -3.64 3.67
N TYR A 28 -1.89 -3.64 3.09
CA TYR A 28 -0.86 -2.69 3.45
C TYR A 28 -1.29 -1.25 3.17
N TYR A 29 -1.90 -0.99 2.00
CA TYR A 29 -2.38 0.35 1.66
C TYR A 29 -3.49 0.82 2.61
N GLN A 30 -4.39 -0.07 3.01
CA GLN A 30 -5.42 0.24 3.99
C GLN A 30 -4.82 0.50 5.38
N SER A 31 -3.85 -0.31 5.82
CA SER A 31 -3.13 -0.11 7.07
C SER A 31 -2.37 1.21 7.09
N ALA A 32 -1.69 1.55 5.99
CA ALA A 32 -0.98 2.82 5.83
C ALA A 32 -1.93 4.02 5.91
N LEU A 33 -3.12 3.94 5.30
CA LEU A 33 -4.14 4.97 5.40
C LEU A 33 -4.62 5.16 6.84
N MET A 34 -4.93 4.06 7.54
CA MET A 34 -5.32 4.10 8.95
C MET A 34 -4.23 4.73 9.83
N HIS A 35 -2.96 4.42 9.55
CA HIS A 35 -1.84 4.99 10.30
C HIS A 35 -1.71 6.50 10.05
N ILE A 36 -1.82 6.95 8.79
CA ILE A 36 -1.82 8.38 8.45
C ILE A 36 -2.98 9.11 9.15
N THR A 37 -4.17 8.53 9.20
CA THR A 37 -5.32 9.11 9.91
C THR A 37 -4.99 9.35 11.39
N LYS A 38 -4.43 8.33 12.06
CA LYS A 38 -4.02 8.43 13.47
C LYS A 38 -2.93 9.48 13.69
N LEU A 39 -1.95 9.57 12.78
CA LEU A 39 -0.90 10.58 12.84
C LEU A 39 -1.46 12.00 12.67
N ASN A 40 -2.43 12.19 11.78
CA ASN A 40 -3.12 13.48 11.63
C ASN A 40 -3.93 13.87 12.88
N GLU A 41 -4.59 12.92 13.54
CA GLU A 41 -5.25 13.17 14.82
C GLU A 41 -4.24 13.59 15.90
N GLN A 42 -3.07 12.96 15.94
CA GLN A 42 -1.99 13.34 16.86
C GLN A 42 -1.43 14.73 16.52
N LEU A 43 -1.22 15.02 15.23
CA LEU A 43 -0.75 16.32 14.77
C LEU A 43 -1.71 17.43 15.21
N SER A 44 -3.02 17.23 15.04
CA SER A 44 -4.03 18.18 15.49
C SER A 44 -3.95 18.48 16.99
N LYS A 45 -3.70 17.46 17.82
CA LYS A 45 -3.50 17.65 19.28
C LYS A 45 -2.22 18.44 19.58
N VAL A 46 -1.14 18.18 18.86
CA VAL A 46 0.13 18.91 18.99
C VAL A 46 -0.02 20.37 18.59
N GLU A 47 -0.76 20.66 17.52
CA GLU A 47 -1.05 22.02 17.07
C GLU A 47 -1.90 22.82 18.07
N ILE A 48 -2.82 22.15 18.78
CA ILE A 48 -3.56 22.76 19.88
C ILE A 48 -2.60 23.06 21.04
N ALA A 49 -1.77 22.09 21.44
CA ALA A 49 -0.81 22.27 22.53
C ALA A 49 0.20 23.39 22.24
N LEU A 50 0.68 23.53 21.00
CA LEU A 50 1.59 24.62 20.58
C LEU A 50 1.02 26.03 20.82
N LYS A 51 -0.30 26.18 20.82
CA LYS A 51 -0.97 27.47 21.05
C LYS A 51 -1.04 27.81 22.54
N THR A 52 -1.05 26.82 23.42
CA THR A 52 -1.31 26.99 24.85
C THR A 52 -0.08 26.80 25.72
N GLU A 53 0.90 26.03 25.26
CA GLU A 53 2.05 25.60 26.06
C GLU A 53 3.22 26.58 26.03
N LYS A 54 3.94 26.65 27.16
CA LYS A 54 5.12 27.53 27.32
C LYS A 54 6.39 26.91 26.72
N ASN A 55 6.51 25.59 26.72
CA ASN A 55 7.66 24.88 26.16
C ASN A 55 7.38 24.47 24.70
N LYS A 56 7.55 25.42 23.77
CA LYS A 56 7.20 25.22 22.36
C LYS A 56 8.17 24.33 21.60
N ASP A 57 9.43 24.26 22.01
CA ASP A 57 10.48 23.59 21.24
C ASP A 57 10.21 22.08 21.09
N ILE A 58 9.79 21.43 22.18
CA ILE A 58 9.43 20.00 22.15
C ILE A 58 8.25 19.75 21.23
N TYR A 59 7.21 20.59 21.31
CA TYR A 59 6.02 20.42 20.47
C TYR A 59 6.29 20.76 19.00
N LEU A 60 7.19 21.70 18.70
CA LEU A 60 7.63 22.00 17.34
C LEU A 60 8.41 20.83 16.73
N GLN A 61 9.31 20.23 17.51
CA GLN A 61 10.02 19.02 17.09
C GLN A 61 9.05 17.86 16.87
N LEU A 62 8.09 17.66 17.77
CA LEU A 62 7.08 16.63 17.63
C LEU A 62 6.18 16.84 16.41
N GLN A 63 5.78 18.09 16.14
CA GLN A 63 5.02 18.45 14.93
C GLN A 63 5.79 18.05 13.67
N THR A 64 7.07 18.42 13.60
CA THR A 64 7.95 18.11 12.47
C THR A 64 8.08 16.60 12.27
N ASN A 65 8.36 15.85 13.35
CA ASN A 65 8.51 14.40 13.28
C ASN A 65 7.24 13.69 12.80
N ILE A 66 6.06 14.13 13.25
CA ILE A 66 4.78 13.55 12.81
C ILE A 66 4.54 13.85 11.32
N GLN A 67 4.84 15.06 10.86
CA GLN A 67 4.73 15.43 9.44
C GLN A 67 5.68 14.61 8.57
N ASP A 68 6.93 14.44 9.00
CA ASP A 68 7.93 13.64 8.30
C ASP A 68 7.51 12.16 8.19
N GLU A 69 6.95 11.59 9.25
CA GLU A 69 6.45 10.20 9.23
C GLU A 69 5.28 10.04 8.26
N ILE A 70 4.33 11.00 8.22
CA ILE A 70 3.23 10.99 7.25
C ILE A 70 3.79 10.99 5.82
N VAL A 71 4.73 11.89 5.53
CA VAL A 71 5.38 11.99 4.20
C VAL A 71 6.13 10.70 3.87
N LEU A 72 6.82 10.10 4.83
CA LEU A 72 7.53 8.84 4.65
C LEU A 72 6.58 7.70 4.27
N ILE A 73 5.45 7.55 4.98
CA ILE A 73 4.44 6.54 4.68
C ILE A 73 3.84 6.76 3.28
N GLN A 74 3.51 8.01 2.93
CA GLN A 74 2.98 8.36 1.61
C GLN A 74 3.97 7.98 0.49
N LYS A 75 5.25 8.32 0.65
CA LYS A 75 6.31 7.94 -0.30
C LYS A 75 6.46 6.42 -0.41
N ARG A 76 6.37 5.69 0.69
CA ARG A 76 6.44 4.23 0.71
C ARG A 76 5.26 3.59 -0.04
N VAL A 77 4.05 4.08 0.17
CA VAL A 77 2.85 3.64 -0.57
C VAL A 77 3.00 3.92 -2.06
N ALA A 78 3.46 5.12 -2.44
CA ALA A 78 3.68 5.47 -3.84
C ALA A 78 4.72 4.56 -4.50
N LEU A 79 5.85 4.32 -3.81
CA LEU A 79 6.87 3.38 -4.25
C LEU A 79 6.27 2.00 -4.48
N TYR A 80 5.54 1.45 -3.49
CA TYR A 80 4.95 0.11 -3.55
C TYR A 80 3.98 -0.04 -4.71
N LYS A 81 3.14 0.96 -4.96
CA LYS A 81 2.27 0.97 -6.14
C LYS A 81 3.05 0.97 -7.44
N GLN A 82 4.15 1.73 -7.52
CA GLN A 82 4.99 1.77 -8.72
C GLN A 82 5.67 0.42 -8.98
N ILE A 83 6.25 -0.22 -7.96
CA ILE A 83 6.91 -1.53 -8.12
C ILE A 83 5.90 -2.66 -8.38
N GLU A 84 4.68 -2.56 -7.87
CA GLU A 84 3.57 -3.47 -8.18
C GLU A 84 3.15 -3.33 -9.67
N GLN A 85 3.02 -2.10 -10.18
CA GLN A 85 2.76 -1.85 -11.61
C GLN A 85 3.85 -2.39 -12.54
N GLN A 86 5.10 -2.43 -12.06
CA GLN A 86 6.24 -2.98 -12.80
C GLN A 86 6.39 -4.50 -12.62
N ASN A 87 5.49 -5.17 -11.88
CA ASN A 87 5.57 -6.59 -11.51
C ASN A 87 6.88 -6.98 -10.80
N LEU A 88 7.53 -6.03 -10.10
CA LEU A 88 8.81 -6.25 -9.41
C LEU A 88 8.64 -6.80 -7.99
N ILE A 89 7.50 -6.54 -7.37
CA ILE A 89 7.06 -7.23 -6.16
C ILE A 89 5.70 -7.83 -6.41
N MET A 90 5.56 -9.10 -6.06
CA MET A 90 4.30 -9.84 -6.13
C MET A 90 4.22 -10.69 -4.87
N TYR A 91 3.18 -10.48 -4.07
CA TYR A 91 2.87 -11.43 -3.02
C TYR A 91 2.07 -12.56 -3.66
N SER A 92 2.69 -13.73 -3.80
CA SER A 92 1.95 -14.93 -4.16
C SER A 92 0.95 -15.23 -3.03
N SER A 93 -0.33 -15.37 -3.37
CA SER A 93 -1.37 -15.85 -2.44
C SER A 93 -1.08 -17.25 -1.88
N THR A 94 -0.07 -17.96 -2.40
CA THR A 94 0.40 -19.25 -1.89
C THR A 94 1.41 -19.15 -0.74
N HIS A 95 1.83 -17.94 -0.33
CA HIS A 95 2.81 -17.79 0.76
C HIS A 95 2.21 -17.61 2.16
N THR A 96 0.88 -17.69 2.28
CA THR A 96 0.12 -17.63 3.56
C THR A 96 -0.29 -19.01 4.07
N THR A 97 0.61 -19.99 4.07
CA THR A 97 0.47 -21.19 4.90
C THR A 97 1.75 -21.42 5.68
N LYS A 98 1.71 -21.06 6.95
CA LYS A 98 2.50 -21.70 8.02
C LYS A 98 1.52 -22.41 8.93
#